data_AF-A0A2D7XK43-F1
#
_entry.id   AF-A0A2D7XK43-F1
#
_cell.length_a   1.000
_cell.length_b   1.000
_cell.length_c   1.000
_cell.angle_alpha   90.00
_cell.angle_beta   90.00
_cell.angle_gamma   90.00
#
_symmetry.space_group_name_H-M   'P 1'
#
loop_
_entity.id
_entity.type
_entity.pdbx_description
1 polymer ?
#
loop_
_entity_poly.entity_id
_entity_poly.type
_entity_poly.pdbx_seq_one_letter_code
_entity_poly.pdbx_strand_id
1 'polypeptide(L)'
;SPLRKAGLKSGDVVRTFNGKEILEPENFRYRMAVAGVGARAEIGYLRQGKGNTVNVKLTAPPDVPPRNETTLTGEHIFNTVKVSNLNPAVVDEMGQAFKLGLEEKGVIILTIDKRASAARVGLRPGDIVLSINGTEIKSVAELVALLNKPSEQWSLEIRRAGRIIRTSIR
;
A
#
# COMPACT_ATOMS: atom_id res chain seq x y z
N SER A 1 13.95 -2.28 -3.91
CA SER A 1 13.85 -3.40 -2.95
C SER A 1 15.23 -4.02 -2.72
N PRO A 2 15.44 -4.74 -1.60
CA PRO A 2 16.67 -5.49 -1.32
C PRO A 2 17.01 -6.53 -2.39
N LEU A 3 16.00 -7.25 -2.90
CA LEU A 3 16.16 -8.25 -3.96
C LEU A 3 16.77 -7.65 -5.24
N ARG A 4 16.26 -6.49 -5.67
CA ARG A 4 16.80 -5.79 -6.84
C ARG A 4 18.23 -5.30 -6.61
N LYS A 5 18.54 -4.80 -5.41
CA LYS A 5 19.92 -4.39 -5.04
C LYS A 5 20.89 -5.58 -5.07
N ALA A 6 20.40 -6.77 -4.79
CA ALA A 6 21.19 -8.00 -4.85
C ALA A 6 21.30 -8.58 -6.28
N GLY A 7 20.55 -8.04 -7.25
CA GLY A 7 20.67 -8.42 -8.66
C GLY A 7 19.58 -9.36 -9.18
N LEU A 8 18.54 -9.66 -8.39
CA LEU A 8 17.33 -10.31 -8.92
C LEU A 8 16.58 -9.36 -9.88
N LYS A 9 15.96 -9.95 -10.91
CA LYS A 9 15.23 -9.27 -11.97
C LYS A 9 13.84 -9.88 -12.13
N SER A 10 12.91 -9.10 -12.69
CA SER A 10 11.62 -9.63 -13.12
C SER A 10 11.85 -10.76 -14.14
N GLY A 11 11.12 -11.86 -13.97
CA GLY A 11 11.31 -13.09 -14.76
C GLY A 11 12.24 -14.13 -14.12
N ASP A 12 12.93 -13.80 -13.03
CA ASP A 12 13.63 -14.81 -12.22
C ASP A 12 12.61 -15.67 -11.46
N VAL A 13 12.82 -16.99 -11.44
CA VAL A 13 11.96 -17.93 -10.70
C VAL A 13 12.68 -18.36 -9.43
N VAL A 14 12.19 -17.93 -8.28
CA VAL A 14 12.75 -18.33 -6.97
C VAL A 14 12.46 -19.81 -6.71
N ARG A 15 13.49 -20.56 -6.33
CA ARG A 15 13.42 -22.00 -6.05
C ARG A 15 13.76 -22.35 -4.61
N THR A 16 14.73 -21.64 -4.01
CA THR A 16 15.17 -21.93 -2.64
C THR A 16 15.39 -20.66 -1.84
N PHE A 17 15.22 -20.78 -0.52
CA PHE A 17 15.50 -19.75 0.47
C PHE A 17 16.19 -20.40 1.68
N ASN A 18 17.45 -20.01 1.94
CA ASN A 18 18.33 -20.63 2.95
C ASN A 18 18.36 -22.17 2.82
N GLY A 19 18.58 -22.65 1.60
CA GLY A 19 18.61 -24.09 1.27
C GLY A 19 17.24 -24.80 1.29
N LYS A 20 16.15 -24.15 1.74
CA LYS A 20 14.81 -24.73 1.77
C LYS A 20 14.03 -24.41 0.50
N GLU A 21 13.30 -25.39 -0.01
CA GLU A 21 12.51 -25.22 -1.23
C GLU A 21 11.35 -24.22 -1.07
N ILE A 22 11.09 -23.50 -2.16
CA ILE A 22 9.99 -22.58 -2.37
C ILE A 22 9.14 -23.12 -3.51
N LEU A 23 7.99 -23.69 -3.16
CA LEU A 23 7.01 -24.18 -4.13
C LEU A 23 5.97 -23.10 -4.50
N GLU A 24 5.66 -22.22 -3.55
CA GLU A 24 4.58 -21.23 -3.65
C GLU A 24 5.06 -19.84 -3.20
N PRO A 25 4.51 -18.76 -3.78
CA PRO A 25 4.84 -17.38 -3.37
C PRO A 25 4.64 -17.09 -1.88
N GLU A 26 3.61 -17.70 -1.28
CA GLU A 26 3.24 -17.57 0.13
C GLU A 26 4.34 -18.14 1.04
N ASN A 27 4.91 -19.29 0.67
CA ASN A 27 6.02 -19.93 1.37
C ASN A 27 7.26 -19.03 1.40
N PHE A 28 7.52 -18.32 0.30
CA PHE A 28 8.64 -17.38 0.24
C PHE A 28 8.45 -16.21 1.21
N ARG A 29 7.26 -15.59 1.22
CA ARG A 29 6.94 -14.49 2.15
C ARG A 29 7.04 -14.93 3.61
N TYR A 30 6.50 -16.09 3.95
CA TYR A 30 6.58 -16.66 5.30
C TYR A 30 8.04 -16.86 5.74
N ARG A 31 8.89 -17.46 4.88
CA ARG A 31 10.30 -17.68 5.23
C ARG A 31 11.09 -16.39 5.43
N MET A 32 10.81 -15.35 4.64
CA MET A 32 11.39 -14.03 4.86
C MET A 32 10.97 -13.43 6.20
N ALA A 33 9.69 -13.55 6.57
CA ALA A 33 9.18 -13.08 7.85
C ALA A 33 9.86 -13.81 9.04
N VAL A 34 10.01 -15.13 8.94
CA VAL A 34 10.68 -15.95 9.97
C VAL A 34 12.18 -15.63 10.09
N ALA A 35 12.87 -15.38 8.98
CA ALA A 35 14.28 -15.01 8.99
C ALA A 35 14.54 -13.65 9.67
N GLY A 36 13.56 -12.74 9.59
CA GLY A 36 13.58 -11.45 10.28
C GLY A 36 14.37 -10.35 9.56
N VAL A 37 14.07 -9.11 9.96
CA VAL A 37 14.75 -7.91 9.43
C VAL A 37 16.21 -7.89 9.88
N GLY A 38 17.12 -7.51 8.98
CA GLY A 38 18.55 -7.43 9.24
C GLY A 38 19.32 -8.71 8.94
N ALA A 39 18.64 -9.86 8.86
CA ALA A 39 19.25 -11.13 8.51
C ALA A 39 19.79 -11.14 7.07
N ARG A 40 20.78 -11.99 6.80
CA ARG A 40 21.21 -12.34 5.44
C ARG A 40 20.55 -13.65 5.05
N ALA A 41 19.92 -13.66 3.89
CA ALA A 41 19.28 -14.85 3.33
C ALA A 41 19.90 -15.20 1.98
N GLU A 42 20.19 -16.47 1.79
CA GLU A 42 20.60 -17.04 0.52
C GLU A 42 19.35 -17.40 -0.30
N ILE A 43 19.27 -16.91 -1.53
CA ILE A 43 18.14 -17.15 -2.43
C ILE A 43 18.66 -17.84 -3.68
N GLY A 44 18.18 -19.06 -3.92
CA GLY A 44 18.39 -19.77 -5.18
C GLY A 44 17.28 -19.45 -6.16
N TYR A 45 17.65 -19.10 -7.39
CA TYR A 45 16.70 -18.73 -8.45
C TYR A 45 17.14 -19.26 -9.82
N LEU A 46 16.18 -19.40 -10.72
CA LEU A 46 16.42 -19.71 -12.13
C LEU A 46 16.30 -18.45 -12.97
N ARG A 47 17.28 -18.24 -13.86
CA ARG A 47 17.25 -17.21 -14.89
C ARG A 47 17.59 -17.85 -16.23
N GLN A 48 16.68 -17.78 -17.19
CA GLN A 48 16.85 -18.41 -18.51
C GLN A 48 17.23 -19.91 -18.40
N GLY A 49 16.58 -20.63 -17.48
CA GLY A 49 16.85 -22.05 -17.22
C GLY A 49 18.11 -22.37 -16.42
N LYS A 50 18.99 -21.40 -16.13
CA LYS A 50 20.21 -21.61 -15.35
C LYS A 50 19.99 -21.31 -13.86
N GLY A 51 20.46 -22.21 -13.00
CA GLY A 51 20.49 -22.03 -11.55
C GLY A 51 21.52 -20.99 -11.12
N ASN A 52 21.09 -20.06 -10.26
CA ASN A 52 21.93 -19.02 -9.68
C ASN A 52 21.57 -18.85 -8.21
N THR A 53 22.51 -18.30 -7.43
CA THR A 53 22.33 -18.03 -6.01
C THR A 53 22.77 -16.60 -5.69
N VAL A 54 22.07 -15.96 -4.76
CA VAL A 54 22.39 -14.61 -4.31
C VAL A 54 22.14 -14.45 -2.82
N ASN A 55 23.04 -13.72 -2.15
CA ASN A 55 22.88 -13.34 -0.76
C ASN A 55 22.22 -11.96 -0.64
N VAL A 56 21.10 -11.90 0.09
CA VAL A 56 20.31 -10.68 0.26
C VAL A 56 20.25 -10.32 1.73
N LYS A 57 20.60 -9.07 2.06
CA LYS A 57 20.30 -8.52 3.39
C LYS A 57 18.83 -8.10 3.43
N LEU A 58 18.05 -8.74 4.29
CA LEU A 58 16.64 -8.42 4.48
C LEU A 58 16.52 -7.08 5.22
N THR A 59 15.62 -6.22 4.75
CA THR A 59 15.32 -4.93 5.38
C THR A 59 13.82 -4.79 5.51
N ALA A 60 13.37 -4.06 6.53
CA ALA A 60 11.99 -3.64 6.61
C ALA A 60 11.60 -2.86 5.33
N PRO A 61 10.34 -2.97 4.88
CA PRO A 61 9.80 -2.08 3.87
C PRO A 61 9.99 -0.62 4.31
N PRO A 62 10.43 0.28 3.42
CA PRO A 62 10.65 1.67 3.80
C PRO A 62 9.33 2.39 4.08
N ASP A 63 9.28 3.19 5.14
CA ASP A 63 8.21 4.16 5.45
C ASP A 63 8.46 5.47 4.67
N VAL A 64 8.56 5.36 3.34
CA VAL A 64 8.86 6.47 2.43
C VAL A 64 7.89 6.47 1.25
N PRO A 65 7.13 7.56 1.00
CA PRO A 65 7.04 8.77 1.83
C PRO A 65 6.49 8.44 3.24
N PRO A 66 6.75 9.27 4.26
CA PRO A 66 6.27 8.99 5.61
C PRO A 66 4.75 8.83 5.62
N ARG A 67 4.24 7.88 6.39
CA ARG A 67 2.80 7.58 6.50
C ARG A 67 1.91 8.80 6.75
N ASN A 68 2.39 9.79 7.53
CA ASN A 68 1.65 11.02 7.87
C ASN A 68 0.20 10.75 8.28
N GLU A 69 0.00 9.85 9.24
CA GLU A 69 -1.34 9.53 9.73
C GLU A 69 -2.03 10.78 10.26
N THR A 70 -3.16 11.13 9.67
CA THR A 70 -3.90 12.36 9.99
C THR A 70 -5.35 12.03 10.22
N THR A 71 -5.93 12.55 11.29
CA THR A 71 -7.40 12.61 11.42
C THR A 71 -7.87 13.89 10.77
N LEU A 72 -8.65 13.76 9.70
CA LEU A 72 -9.15 14.89 8.94
C LEU A 72 -10.24 15.62 9.73
N THR A 73 -10.14 16.95 9.78
CA THR A 73 -11.05 17.81 10.52
C THR A 73 -11.45 19.00 9.65
N GLY A 74 -12.73 19.36 9.67
CA GLY A 74 -13.24 20.52 8.92
C GLY A 74 -14.67 20.33 8.45
N GLU A 75 -15.21 21.35 7.79
CA GLU A 75 -16.56 21.34 7.21
C GLU A 75 -16.59 20.65 5.85
N HIS A 76 -16.21 19.36 5.82
CA HIS A 76 -16.17 18.55 4.60
C HIS A 76 -16.54 17.09 4.87
N ILE A 77 -16.81 16.32 3.82
CA ILE A 77 -17.30 14.93 3.93
C ILE A 77 -16.34 13.98 4.67
N PHE A 78 -15.04 14.27 4.65
CA PHE A 78 -14.01 13.48 5.33
C PHE A 78 -13.80 13.86 6.81
N ASN A 79 -14.65 14.69 7.41
CA ASN A 79 -14.50 15.05 8.83
C ASN A 79 -14.49 13.79 9.71
N THR A 80 -13.59 13.72 10.69
CA THR A 80 -13.35 12.58 11.59
C THR A 80 -12.87 11.29 10.92
N VAL A 81 -12.38 11.36 9.68
CA VAL A 81 -11.77 10.22 8.98
C VAL A 81 -10.27 10.19 9.24
N LYS A 82 -9.74 9.04 9.66
CA LYS A 82 -8.29 8.84 9.80
C LYS A 82 -7.72 8.30 8.50
N VAL A 83 -6.67 8.94 8.00
CA VAL A 83 -6.02 8.61 6.72
C VAL A 83 -4.51 8.45 6.88
N SER A 84 -3.88 7.80 5.90
CA SER A 84 -2.42 7.66 5.79
C SER A 84 -1.99 7.73 4.32
N ASN A 85 -0.80 8.26 4.07
CA ASN A 85 -0.10 8.04 2.82
C ASN A 85 0.10 6.53 2.63
N LEU A 86 -0.08 6.07 1.40
CA LEU A 86 0.38 4.74 1.01
C LEU A 86 1.88 4.77 0.74
N ASN A 87 2.57 3.84 1.37
CA ASN A 87 3.98 3.57 1.17
C ASN A 87 4.26 2.07 1.37
N PRO A 88 5.46 1.57 1.06
CA PRO A 88 5.77 0.14 1.20
C PRO A 88 5.54 -0.43 2.60
N ALA A 89 5.77 0.33 3.67
CA ALA A 89 5.51 -0.12 5.05
C ALA A 89 4.01 -0.27 5.34
N VAL A 90 3.19 0.70 4.94
CA VAL A 90 1.72 0.65 5.11
C VAL A 90 1.11 -0.46 4.27
N VAL A 91 1.60 -0.67 3.04
CA VAL A 91 1.15 -1.78 2.18
C VAL A 91 1.54 -3.13 2.77
N ASP A 92 2.71 -3.28 3.38
CA ASP A 92 3.10 -4.52 4.06
C ASP A 92 2.21 -4.81 5.28
N GLU A 93 1.91 -3.78 6.08
CA GLU A 93 1.06 -3.88 7.27
C GLU A 93 -0.40 -4.18 6.93
N MET A 94 -0.95 -3.54 5.89
CA MET A 94 -2.38 -3.54 5.60
C MET A 94 -2.77 -4.33 4.34
N GLY A 95 -1.80 -4.77 3.55
CA GLY A 95 -2.03 -5.29 2.21
C GLY A 95 -2.90 -6.54 2.16
N GLN A 96 -2.77 -7.43 3.14
CA GLN A 96 -3.64 -8.61 3.23
C GLN A 96 -5.07 -8.23 3.63
N ALA A 97 -5.23 -7.33 4.60
CA ALA A 97 -6.54 -6.91 5.10
C ALA A 97 -7.37 -6.19 4.03
N PHE A 98 -6.72 -5.35 3.21
CA PHE A 98 -7.40 -4.51 2.22
C PHE A 98 -7.12 -4.88 0.76
N LYS A 99 -6.40 -5.98 0.51
CA LYS A 99 -6.02 -6.46 -0.84
C LYS A 99 -5.27 -5.39 -1.64
N LEU A 100 -4.28 -4.75 -1.01
CA LEU A 100 -3.46 -3.70 -1.62
C LEU A 100 -2.37 -4.33 -2.51
N GLY A 101 -2.15 -3.74 -3.68
CA GLY A 101 -0.99 -4.05 -4.52
C GLY A 101 0.31 -3.44 -4.00
N LEU A 102 1.46 -4.01 -4.40
CA LEU A 102 2.80 -3.55 -4.00
C LEU A 102 3.19 -2.17 -4.56
N GLU A 103 2.46 -1.68 -5.58
CA GLU A 103 2.71 -0.40 -6.24
C GLU A 103 1.58 0.62 -6.03
N GLU A 104 0.70 0.36 -5.06
CA GLU A 104 -0.40 1.27 -4.72
C GLU A 104 0.16 2.59 -4.21
N LYS A 105 -0.45 3.69 -4.69
CA LYS A 105 -0.14 5.07 -4.31
C LYS A 105 -1.42 5.81 -4.00
N GLY A 106 -1.30 6.90 -3.25
CA GLY A 106 -2.42 7.73 -2.84
C GLY A 106 -2.61 7.69 -1.32
N VAL A 107 -3.84 7.93 -0.88
CA VAL A 107 -4.16 8.08 0.54
C VAL A 107 -5.17 7.02 0.95
N ILE A 108 -4.79 6.13 1.86
CA ILE A 108 -5.66 5.08 2.39
C ILE A 108 -6.48 5.61 3.57
N ILE A 109 -7.75 5.23 3.61
CA ILE A 109 -8.62 5.43 4.75
C ILE A 109 -8.36 4.31 5.77
N LEU A 110 -7.86 4.69 6.94
CA LEU A 110 -7.57 3.76 8.04
C LEU A 110 -8.83 3.46 8.86
N THR A 111 -9.55 4.51 9.26
CA THR A 111 -10.76 4.39 10.07
C THR A 111 -11.75 5.49 9.70
N ILE A 112 -13.04 5.20 9.85
CA ILE A 112 -14.14 6.16 9.69
C ILE A 112 -15.04 6.06 10.92
N ASP A 113 -15.36 7.20 11.55
CA ASP A 113 -16.41 7.26 12.57
C ASP A 113 -17.77 6.91 11.93
N LYS A 114 -18.57 6.07 12.60
CA LYS A 114 -19.90 5.67 12.13
C LYS A 114 -20.85 6.87 11.91
N ARG A 115 -20.63 7.98 12.61
CA ARG A 115 -21.38 9.23 12.50
C ARG A 115 -20.83 10.19 11.44
N ALA A 116 -19.67 9.89 10.85
CA ALA A 116 -19.06 10.72 9.81
C ALA A 116 -19.91 10.75 8.52
N SER A 117 -19.89 11.88 7.82
CA SER A 117 -20.52 12.01 6.49
C SER A 117 -19.95 10.99 5.50
N ALA A 118 -18.64 10.76 5.54
CA ALA A 118 -17.94 9.73 4.76
C ALA A 118 -18.58 8.33 4.88
N ALA A 119 -18.97 7.90 6.08
CA ALA A 119 -19.63 6.61 6.27
C ALA A 119 -21.00 6.56 5.58
N ARG A 120 -21.79 7.63 5.69
CA ARG A 120 -23.14 7.71 5.10
C ARG A 120 -23.12 7.64 3.58
N VAL A 121 -22.07 8.17 2.96
CA VAL A 121 -21.88 8.15 1.49
C VAL A 121 -21.17 6.87 1.00
N GLY A 122 -20.94 5.91 1.91
CA GLY A 122 -20.46 4.57 1.58
C GLY A 122 -18.95 4.40 1.50
N LEU A 123 -18.16 5.38 1.96
CA LEU A 123 -16.72 5.20 2.16
C LEU A 123 -16.45 4.20 3.29
N ARG A 124 -15.34 3.47 3.19
CA ARG A 124 -14.98 2.38 4.09
C ARG A 124 -13.48 2.41 4.43
N PRO A 125 -13.08 1.88 5.59
CA PRO A 125 -11.69 1.51 5.84
C PRO A 125 -11.16 0.62 4.71
N GLY A 126 -9.93 0.90 4.27
CA GLY A 126 -9.30 0.23 3.14
C GLY A 126 -9.57 0.87 1.77
N ASP A 127 -10.44 1.88 1.69
CA ASP A 127 -10.56 2.68 0.48
C ASP A 127 -9.30 3.53 0.28
N ILE A 128 -8.82 3.57 -0.96
CA ILE A 128 -7.71 4.44 -1.37
C ILE A 128 -8.29 5.60 -2.15
N VAL A 129 -8.12 6.83 -1.66
CA VAL A 129 -8.49 8.04 -2.37
C VAL A 129 -7.44 8.31 -3.45
N LEU A 130 -7.88 8.29 -4.71
CA LEU A 130 -7.03 8.52 -5.89
C LEU A 130 -7.19 9.93 -6.44
N SER A 131 -8.42 10.45 -6.45
CA SER A 131 -8.69 11.82 -6.89
C SER A 131 -9.90 12.43 -6.19
N ILE A 132 -9.87 13.75 -6.06
CA ILE A 132 -11.00 14.58 -5.61
C ILE A 132 -11.21 15.69 -6.63
N ASN A 133 -12.44 15.85 -7.11
CA ASN A 133 -12.84 16.86 -8.09
C ASN A 133 -11.94 16.89 -9.32
N GLY A 134 -11.57 15.70 -9.81
CA GLY A 134 -10.66 15.53 -10.96
C GLY A 134 -9.18 15.80 -10.66
N THR A 135 -8.83 16.20 -9.44
CA THR A 135 -7.44 16.41 -9.01
C THR A 135 -6.89 15.16 -8.37
N GLU A 136 -5.79 14.62 -8.91
CA GLU A 136 -5.08 13.46 -8.37
C GLU A 136 -4.55 13.74 -6.95
N ILE A 137 -4.68 12.76 -6.05
CA ILE A 137 -4.19 12.82 -4.67
C ILE A 137 -3.02 11.85 -4.52
N LYS A 138 -1.84 12.40 -4.24
CA LYS A 138 -0.62 11.60 -4.02
C LYS A 138 -0.22 11.54 -2.56
N SER A 139 -0.73 12.47 -1.74
CA SER A 139 -0.41 12.53 -0.33
C SER A 139 -1.54 13.09 0.53
N VAL A 140 -1.46 12.81 1.83
CA VAL A 140 -2.34 13.35 2.86
C VAL A 140 -2.25 14.88 2.90
N ALA A 141 -1.08 15.46 2.63
CA ALA A 141 -0.92 16.91 2.57
C ALA A 141 -1.72 17.52 1.41
N GLU A 142 -1.65 16.91 0.22
CA GLU A 142 -2.46 17.32 -0.94
C GLU A 142 -3.96 17.13 -0.69
N LEU A 143 -4.34 16.01 -0.05
CA LEU A 143 -5.71 15.75 0.35
C LEU A 143 -6.23 16.87 1.27
N VAL A 144 -5.53 17.18 2.35
CA VAL A 144 -5.90 18.25 3.30
C VAL A 144 -6.01 19.60 2.58
N ALA A 145 -5.05 19.93 1.71
CA ALA A 145 -5.06 21.19 0.98
C ALA A 145 -6.28 21.33 0.04
N LEU A 146 -6.72 20.22 -0.57
CA LEU A 146 -7.92 20.21 -1.41
C LEU A 146 -9.21 20.26 -0.59
N LEU A 147 -9.25 19.58 0.56
CA LEU A 147 -10.41 19.57 1.44
C LEU A 147 -10.72 20.94 2.07
N ASN A 148 -9.70 21.79 2.24
CA ASN A 148 -9.88 23.16 2.74
C ASN A 148 -10.49 24.12 1.70
N LYS A 149 -10.64 23.71 0.45
CA LYS A 149 -11.30 24.52 -0.58
C LYS A 149 -12.81 24.28 -0.50
N PRO A 150 -13.63 25.34 -0.41
CA PRO A 150 -15.08 25.19 -0.46
C PRO A 150 -15.51 24.45 -1.73
N SER A 151 -16.40 23.49 -1.59
CA SER A 151 -16.95 22.72 -2.71
C SER A 151 -18.38 22.32 -2.42
N GLU A 152 -19.29 22.69 -3.32
CA GLU A 152 -20.71 22.29 -3.25
C GLU A 152 -20.94 20.85 -3.72
N GLN A 153 -20.00 20.28 -4.47
CA GLN A 153 -20.08 18.91 -4.96
C GLN A 153 -18.70 18.24 -4.92
N TRP A 154 -18.64 17.08 -4.28
CA TRP A 154 -17.46 16.24 -4.20
C TRP A 154 -17.55 15.09 -5.20
N SER A 155 -16.69 15.08 -6.21
CA SER A 155 -16.46 13.93 -7.09
C SER A 155 -15.22 13.19 -6.61
N LEU A 156 -15.36 11.91 -6.25
CA LEU A 156 -14.26 11.10 -5.74
C LEU A 156 -13.99 9.95 -6.70
N GLU A 157 -12.70 9.71 -6.98
CA GLU A 157 -12.23 8.43 -7.51
C GLU A 157 -11.51 7.68 -6.39
N ILE A 158 -12.04 6.52 -6.01
CA ILE A 158 -11.46 5.66 -4.98
C ILE A 158 -11.13 4.29 -5.56
N ARG A 159 -10.14 3.61 -4.99
CA ARG A 159 -9.89 2.19 -5.22
C ARG A 159 -10.30 1.39 -4.00
N ARG A 160 -11.09 0.33 -4.23
CA ARG A 160 -11.55 -0.60 -3.21
C ARG A 160 -11.34 -2.03 -3.70
N ALA A 161 -10.51 -2.80 -3.00
CA ALA A 161 -10.21 -4.20 -3.34
C ALA A 161 -9.85 -4.38 -4.83
N GLY A 162 -8.98 -3.52 -5.36
CA GLY A 162 -8.53 -3.52 -6.76
C GLY A 162 -9.48 -2.90 -7.79
N ARG A 163 -10.70 -2.50 -7.40
CA ARG A 163 -11.67 -1.88 -8.31
C ARG A 163 -11.69 -0.37 -8.14
N ILE A 164 -11.70 0.37 -9.24
CA ILE A 164 -11.91 1.83 -9.25
C ILE A 164 -13.41 2.10 -9.17
N ILE A 165 -13.80 2.95 -8.23
CA ILE A 165 -15.17 3.40 -8.00
C ILE A 165 -15.18 4.92 -8.08
N ARG A 166 -16.08 5.46 -8.91
CA ARG A 166 -16.35 6.89 -8.98
C ARG A 166 -17.65 7.19 -8.25
N THR A 167 -17.62 8.15 -7.35
CA THR A 167 -18.81 8.60 -6.62
C THR A 167 -18.90 10.12 -6.66
N SER A 168 -20.12 10.64 -6.61
CA SER A 168 -20.39 12.06 -6.53
C SER A 168 -21.35 12.33 -5.39
N ILE A 169 -21.01 13.30 -4.56
CA ILE A 169 -21.72 13.67 -3.35
C ILE A 169 -22.05 15.16 -3.46
N ARG A 170 -23.32 15.50 -3.30
CA ARG A 170 -23.80 16.87 -3.16
C ARG A 170 -24.08 17.16 -1.71
#